data_AF-Q5C7C6-F1
#
_entry.id   AF-Q5C7C6-F1
#
_cell.length_a   1.000
_cell.length_b   1.000
_cell.length_c   1.000
_cell.angle_alpha   90.00
_cell.angle_beta   90.00
_cell.angle_gamma   90.00
#
_symmetry.space_group_name_H-M   'P 1'
#
loop_
_entity.id
_entity.type
_entity.pdbx_description
1 polymer ?
#
loop_
_entity_poly.entity_id
_entity_poly.type
_entity_poly.pdbx_seq_one_letter_code
_entity_poly.pdbx_strand_id
1 'polypeptide(L)'
;NDQLVITETVAKIVMRSENVISFIHLRPTDNLQWNQQIFGRCSVFNPTSKHLYYSDYFHINVRQPMTDGKTGPDNQVHVEVKGVPPDGILSVEEGENVNLQCQAVNTTDNTPITSDQATYHFQFDEASPDRDDTYGGYLADEIIQEQLPDNESGVKLTLNGIKYGKWHRGRCVVTLLQTDYDKELKESVKRYTSKYFWSDIRHKGEVQLEGFHPKNQITTINGITYDPNVLIKVYGTNSNDTITLKPGEDVE
;
A
#
# COMPACT_ATOMS: atom_id res chain seq x y z
N ASN A 1 -26.75 -27.02 -6.20
CA ASN A 1 -26.44 -25.80 -5.43
C ASN A 1 -24.96 -25.53 -5.55
N ASP A 2 -24.54 -25.03 -6.70
CA ASP A 2 -23.16 -24.66 -6.95
C ASP A 2 -22.94 -23.27 -6.37
N GLN A 3 -22.46 -23.22 -5.14
CA GLN A 3 -22.01 -21.98 -4.53
C GLN A 3 -20.67 -21.63 -5.19
N LEU A 4 -20.77 -20.86 -6.28
CA LEU A 4 -19.66 -20.16 -6.92
C LEU A 4 -18.95 -19.37 -5.81
N VAL A 5 -17.87 -19.90 -5.25
CA VAL A 5 -17.02 -19.11 -4.36
C VAL A 5 -16.38 -18.06 -5.24
N ILE A 6 -16.89 -16.85 -5.05
CA ILE A 6 -16.63 -15.65 -5.85
C ILE A 6 -15.14 -15.34 -5.74
N THR A 7 -14.34 -15.78 -6.71
CA THR A 7 -12.91 -15.47 -6.78
C THR A 7 -12.64 -13.96 -6.80
N GLU A 8 -13.64 -13.16 -7.22
CA GLU A 8 -13.63 -11.70 -7.18
C GLU A 8 -13.64 -11.13 -5.75
N THR A 9 -13.88 -11.94 -4.71
CA THR A 9 -13.83 -11.49 -3.30
C THR A 9 -12.39 -11.37 -2.80
N VAL A 10 -11.49 -12.19 -3.33
CA VAL A 10 -10.08 -12.31 -2.88
C VAL A 10 -9.17 -11.34 -3.60
N ALA A 11 -9.46 -11.05 -4.87
CA ALA A 11 -8.65 -10.19 -5.71
C ALA A 11 -9.52 -9.49 -6.74
N LYS A 12 -9.09 -8.31 -7.18
CA LYS A 12 -9.79 -7.57 -8.25
C LYS A 12 -9.76 -8.34 -9.57
N ILE A 13 -8.64 -8.97 -9.89
CA ILE A 13 -8.47 -9.74 -11.12
C ILE A 13 -7.92 -11.11 -10.76
N VAL A 14 -8.52 -12.15 -11.33
CA VAL A 14 -8.06 -13.54 -11.19
C VAL A 14 -7.86 -14.13 -12.57
N MET A 15 -6.61 -14.44 -12.90
CA MET A 15 -6.25 -15.09 -14.15
C MET A 15 -5.93 -16.55 -13.91
N ARG A 16 -6.36 -17.43 -14.82
CA ARG A 16 -6.06 -18.86 -14.79
C ARG A 16 -5.38 -19.23 -16.09
N SER A 17 -4.21 -19.83 -16.00
CA SER A 17 -3.45 -20.33 -17.14
C SER A 17 -2.90 -21.71 -16.80
N GLU A 18 -3.42 -22.74 -17.48
CA GLU A 18 -3.06 -24.15 -17.24
C GLU A 18 -3.13 -24.55 -15.75
N ASN A 19 -1.98 -24.76 -15.13
CA ASN A 19 -1.78 -25.15 -13.73
C ASN A 19 -1.43 -23.96 -12.81
N VAL A 20 -1.54 -22.73 -13.31
CA VAL A 20 -1.21 -21.49 -12.58
C VAL A 20 -2.47 -20.65 -12.39
N ILE A 21 -2.66 -20.16 -11.16
CA ILE A 21 -3.64 -19.12 -10.84
C ILE A 21 -2.88 -17.88 -10.38
N SER A 22 -3.19 -16.74 -10.98
CA SER A 22 -2.62 -15.44 -10.63
C SER A 22 -3.71 -14.56 -10.03
N PHE A 23 -3.50 -14.13 -8.79
CA PHE A 23 -4.34 -13.15 -8.12
C PHE A 23 -3.66 -11.79 -8.26
N ILE A 24 -4.32 -10.84 -8.92
CA ILE A 24 -3.81 -9.47 -9.07
C ILE A 24 -4.69 -8.55 -8.23
N HIS A 25 -4.05 -7.75 -7.39
CA HIS A 25 -4.70 -6.83 -6.46
C HIS A 25 -5.55 -7.57 -5.41
N LEU A 26 -4.85 -8.34 -4.59
CA LEU A 26 -5.43 -9.08 -3.46
C LEU A 26 -6.09 -8.10 -2.47
N ARG A 27 -7.28 -8.46 -2.00
CA ARG A 27 -7.97 -7.77 -0.92
C ARG A 27 -7.54 -8.35 0.43
N PRO A 28 -7.43 -7.53 1.48
CA PRO A 28 -7.16 -8.01 2.82
C PRO A 28 -8.19 -9.01 3.31
N THR A 29 -7.72 -10.02 4.04
CA THR A 29 -8.53 -11.11 4.60
C THR A 29 -8.39 -11.20 6.12
N ASP A 30 -7.60 -10.33 6.72
CA ASP A 30 -7.26 -10.31 8.14
C ASP A 30 -8.44 -9.97 9.07
N ASN A 31 -9.41 -9.20 8.57
CA ASN A 31 -10.63 -8.86 9.31
C ASN A 31 -11.80 -9.82 9.05
N LEU A 32 -11.61 -10.86 8.23
CA LEU A 32 -12.67 -11.82 7.92
C LEU A 32 -12.90 -12.79 9.10
N GLN A 33 -14.17 -13.04 9.43
CA GLN A 33 -14.51 -14.10 10.38
C GLN A 33 -14.06 -15.46 9.85
N TRP A 34 -13.84 -16.44 10.73
CA TRP A 34 -13.34 -17.77 10.34
C TRP A 34 -14.16 -18.44 9.21
N ASN A 35 -15.48 -18.29 9.25
CA ASN A 35 -16.39 -18.82 8.22
C ASN A 35 -16.36 -18.04 6.90
N GLN A 36 -15.66 -16.90 6.85
CA GLN A 36 -15.44 -16.06 5.68
C GLN A 36 -14.00 -16.14 5.18
N GLN A 37 -13.09 -16.82 5.90
CA GLN A 37 -11.72 -17.04 5.47
C GLN A 37 -11.67 -17.84 4.18
N ILE A 38 -10.69 -17.52 3.34
CA ILE A 38 -10.62 -18.05 1.99
C ILE A 38 -9.56 -19.14 1.90
N PHE A 39 -10.01 -20.33 1.51
CA PHE A 39 -9.15 -21.49 1.31
C PHE A 39 -9.17 -21.91 -0.16
N GLY A 40 -8.00 -22.24 -0.68
CA GLY A 40 -7.83 -22.83 -2.00
C GLY A 40 -7.33 -24.26 -1.91
N ARG A 41 -7.52 -25.03 -2.98
CA ARG A 41 -6.83 -26.31 -3.19
C ARG A 41 -6.65 -26.55 -4.69
N CYS A 42 -5.62 -27.31 -5.06
CA CYS A 42 -5.48 -27.80 -6.41
C CYS A 42 -6.33 -29.07 -6.61
N SER A 43 -6.95 -29.21 -7.78
CA SER A 43 -7.71 -30.40 -8.17
C SER A 43 -7.30 -30.89 -9.55
N VAL A 44 -7.07 -32.18 -9.70
CA VAL A 44 -6.61 -32.81 -10.96
C VAL A 44 -7.54 -33.96 -11.32
N PHE A 45 -8.19 -33.88 -12.48
CA PHE A 45 -9.03 -34.96 -13.00
C PHE A 45 -8.21 -35.89 -13.89
N ASN A 46 -8.22 -37.18 -13.58
CA ASN A 46 -7.67 -38.21 -14.47
C ASN A 46 -8.79 -38.83 -15.31
N PRO A 47 -8.82 -38.60 -16.64
CA PRO A 47 -9.90 -39.08 -17.50
C PRO A 47 -9.89 -40.61 -17.68
N THR A 48 -8.71 -41.23 -17.57
CA THR A 48 -8.54 -42.68 -17.75
C THR A 48 -9.09 -43.45 -16.56
N SER A 49 -8.71 -43.04 -15.33
CA SER A 49 -9.20 -43.68 -14.11
C SER A 49 -10.54 -43.12 -13.63
N LYS A 50 -11.03 -42.03 -14.24
CA LYS A 50 -12.21 -41.27 -13.81
C LYS A 50 -12.16 -40.82 -12.34
N HIS A 51 -10.96 -40.60 -11.81
CA HIS A 51 -10.76 -40.14 -10.45
C HIS A 51 -10.33 -38.67 -10.40
N LEU A 52 -10.76 -37.98 -9.34
CA LEU A 52 -10.38 -36.61 -9.03
C LEU A 52 -9.42 -36.64 -7.84
N TYR A 53 -8.23 -36.09 -8.04
CA TYR A 53 -7.20 -35.95 -7.01
C TYR A 53 -7.17 -34.52 -6.54
N TYR A 54 -6.76 -34.32 -5.29
CA TYR A 54 -6.66 -32.96 -4.77
C TYR A 54 -5.56 -32.81 -3.74
N SER A 55 -5.00 -31.61 -3.69
CA SER A 55 -4.05 -31.22 -2.65
C SER A 55 -4.77 -31.00 -1.33
N ASP A 56 -3.99 -30.84 -0.27
CA ASP A 56 -4.46 -30.20 0.95
C ASP A 56 -4.95 -28.78 0.68
N TYR A 57 -5.79 -28.27 1.57
CA TYR A 57 -6.23 -26.88 1.53
C TYR A 57 -5.08 -25.96 1.95
N PHE A 58 -4.93 -24.85 1.22
CA PHE A 58 -4.08 -23.74 1.60
C PHE A 58 -4.94 -22.52 1.95
N HIS A 59 -4.53 -21.77 2.98
CA HIS A 59 -5.21 -20.57 3.42
C HIS A 59 -4.62 -19.34 2.71
N ILE A 60 -5.48 -18.51 2.13
CA ILE A 60 -5.06 -17.23 1.56
C ILE A 60 -5.19 -16.19 2.67
N ASN A 61 -4.06 -15.85 3.29
CA ASN A 61 -3.99 -14.85 4.36
C ASN A 61 -3.31 -13.57 3.83
N VAL A 62 -4.12 -12.60 3.44
CA VAL A 62 -3.67 -11.27 3.02
C VAL A 62 -3.86 -10.34 4.20
N ARG A 63 -2.76 -9.88 4.80
CA ARG A 63 -2.82 -8.97 5.95
C ARG A 63 -2.60 -7.54 5.49
N GLN A 64 -3.37 -6.61 6.04
CA GLN A 64 -2.98 -5.22 5.97
C GLN A 64 -1.69 -5.02 6.78
N PRO A 65 -0.73 -4.23 6.26
CA PRO A 65 0.32 -3.71 7.12
C PRO A 65 -0.33 -2.93 8.26
N MET A 66 -0.03 -3.29 9.51
CA MET A 66 -0.55 -2.55 10.67
C MET A 66 -0.21 -1.07 10.53
N THR A 67 -1.24 -0.22 10.42
CA THR A 67 -1.08 1.24 10.40
C THR A 67 -0.86 1.82 11.80
N ASP A 68 -1.16 1.04 12.84
CA ASP A 68 -1.01 1.38 14.27
C ASP A 68 0.45 1.23 14.73
N GLY A 69 1.35 1.90 14.03
CA GLY A 69 2.70 2.18 14.51
C GLY A 69 2.78 3.67 14.82
N LYS A 70 3.42 4.04 15.92
CA LYS A 70 3.80 5.45 16.09
C LYS A 70 4.74 5.79 14.96
N THR A 71 4.46 6.88 14.25
CA THR A 71 5.49 7.50 13.41
C THR A 71 6.68 7.74 14.32
N GLY A 72 7.82 7.16 13.96
CA GLY A 72 9.03 7.09 14.76
C GLY A 72 9.29 8.48 15.34
N PRO A 73 9.35 8.62 16.68
CA PRO A 73 9.65 9.91 17.30
C PRO A 73 11.14 10.27 17.10
N ASP A 74 11.96 9.33 16.62
CA ASP A 74 13.40 9.47 16.45
C ASP A 74 13.77 9.69 14.97
N ASN A 75 14.69 10.63 14.71
CA ASN A 75 15.18 10.92 13.36
C ASN A 75 16.23 9.89 12.90
N GLN A 76 16.08 8.61 13.27
CA GLN A 76 17.07 7.55 13.06
C GLN A 76 17.00 6.92 11.66
N VAL A 77 15.85 7.00 11.01
CA VAL A 77 15.64 6.40 9.69
C VAL A 77 15.19 7.48 8.73
N HIS A 78 15.92 7.60 7.61
CA HIS A 78 15.51 8.42 6.48
C HIS A 78 14.82 7.52 5.46
N VAL A 79 13.62 7.93 5.06
CA VAL A 79 12.81 7.24 4.06
C VAL A 79 12.67 8.12 2.84
N GLU A 80 13.02 7.59 1.67
CA GLU A 80 12.97 8.32 0.40
C GLU A 80 12.14 7.59 -0.66
N VAL A 81 11.59 8.38 -1.58
CA VAL A 81 10.93 7.90 -2.78
C VAL A 81 11.74 8.31 -4.00
N LYS A 82 12.22 7.35 -4.79
CA LYS A 82 12.80 7.60 -6.12
C LYS A 82 11.75 7.40 -7.21
N GLY A 83 11.99 8.01 -8.36
CA GLY A 83 11.02 8.03 -9.48
C GLY A 83 10.05 9.21 -9.44
N VAL A 84 10.16 10.07 -8.42
CA VAL A 84 9.50 11.38 -8.37
C VAL A 84 10.56 12.47 -8.59
N PRO A 85 10.28 13.51 -9.40
CA PRO A 85 11.16 14.66 -9.55
C PRO A 85 11.45 15.39 -8.21
N PRO A 86 12.53 16.18 -8.11
CA PRO A 86 12.93 16.83 -6.86
C PRO A 86 11.92 17.82 -6.27
N ASP A 87 11.02 18.36 -7.10
CA ASP A 87 9.92 19.21 -6.64
C ASP A 87 8.82 18.41 -5.91
N GLY A 88 8.88 17.08 -5.95
CA GLY A 88 7.94 16.16 -5.34
C GLY A 88 6.65 15.97 -6.13
N ILE A 89 6.58 16.40 -7.39
CA ILE A 89 5.36 16.30 -8.21
C ILE A 89 5.54 15.23 -9.28
N LEU A 90 4.69 14.21 -9.24
CA LEU A 90 4.62 13.19 -10.29
C LEU A 90 3.69 13.67 -11.41
N SER A 91 4.29 14.32 -12.42
CA SER A 91 3.59 14.81 -13.62
C SER A 91 3.67 13.79 -14.77
N VAL A 92 2.55 13.17 -15.10
CA VAL A 92 2.44 12.14 -16.15
C VAL A 92 1.08 12.21 -16.86
N GLU A 93 0.98 11.65 -18.06
CA GLU A 93 -0.32 11.51 -18.74
C GLU A 93 -1.06 10.24 -18.30
N GLU A 94 -2.39 10.29 -18.30
CA GLU A 94 -3.23 9.13 -18.09
C GLU A 94 -2.90 8.02 -19.08
N GLY A 95 -2.74 6.80 -18.56
CA GLY A 95 -2.33 5.63 -19.33
C GLY A 95 -0.81 5.41 -19.42
N GLU A 96 0.01 6.34 -18.93
CA GLU A 96 1.46 6.13 -18.87
C GLU A 96 1.87 5.16 -17.76
N ASN A 97 3.09 4.63 -17.89
CA ASN A 97 3.67 3.71 -16.92
C ASN A 97 4.64 4.47 -16.00
N VAL A 98 4.47 4.29 -14.69
CA VAL A 98 5.29 4.93 -13.66
C VAL A 98 6.04 3.89 -12.85
N ASN A 99 7.30 4.16 -12.52
CA ASN A 99 8.10 3.37 -11.60
C ASN A 99 8.50 4.23 -10.39
N LEU A 100 8.11 3.79 -9.20
CA LEU A 100 8.49 4.40 -7.93
C LEU A 100 9.33 3.42 -7.13
N GLN A 101 10.30 3.91 -6.36
CA GLN A 101 11.06 3.08 -5.42
C GLN A 101 10.95 3.67 -4.03
N CYS A 102 10.69 2.81 -3.04
CA CYS A 102 10.57 3.14 -1.63
C CYS A 102 11.77 2.52 -0.92
N GLN A 103 12.68 3.36 -0.44
CA GLN A 103 13.96 2.97 0.16
C GLN A 103 14.12 3.66 1.52
N ALA A 104 14.87 3.01 2.41
CA ALA A 104 15.22 3.60 3.69
C ALA A 104 16.67 3.32 4.06
N VAL A 105 17.26 4.30 4.75
CA VAL A 105 18.62 4.23 5.27
C VAL A 105 18.65 4.68 6.72
N ASN A 106 19.59 4.15 7.49
CA ASN A 106 19.90 4.70 8.81
C ASN A 106 20.56 6.08 8.66
N THR A 107 20.10 7.07 9.41
CA THR A 107 20.60 8.45 9.31
C THR A 107 22.01 8.63 9.88
N THR A 108 22.48 7.68 10.69
CA THR A 108 23.78 7.77 11.36
C THR A 108 24.93 7.40 10.41
N ASP A 109 24.74 6.36 9.59
CA ASP A 109 25.79 5.77 8.76
C ASP A 109 25.38 5.57 7.29
N ASN A 110 24.16 5.96 6.91
CA ASN A 110 23.57 5.78 5.57
C ASN A 110 23.50 4.31 5.13
N THR A 111 23.50 3.37 6.06
CA THR A 111 23.32 1.95 5.73
C THR A 111 21.89 1.67 5.28
N PRO A 112 21.66 0.95 4.16
CA PRO A 112 20.32 0.57 3.72
C PRO A 112 19.64 -0.36 4.74
N ILE A 113 18.35 -0.14 4.98
CA ILE A 113 17.54 -1.02 5.82
C ILE A 113 17.00 -2.14 4.95
N THR A 114 17.44 -3.37 5.19
CA THR A 114 17.12 -4.52 4.33
C THR A 114 15.72 -5.09 4.60
N SER A 115 15.20 -5.91 3.67
CA SER A 115 13.84 -6.48 3.77
C SER A 115 13.66 -7.49 4.92
N ASP A 116 14.74 -7.99 5.50
CA ASP A 116 14.77 -8.80 6.73
C ASP A 116 14.72 -7.95 8.02
N GLN A 117 14.85 -6.62 7.90
CA GLN A 117 14.78 -5.67 9.00
C GLN A 117 13.49 -4.84 8.99
N ALA A 118 12.87 -4.67 7.83
CA ALA A 118 11.69 -3.82 7.68
C ALA A 118 10.74 -4.28 6.58
N THR A 119 9.49 -3.86 6.71
CA THR A 119 8.47 -3.97 5.66
C THR A 119 8.27 -2.60 5.01
N TYR A 120 8.12 -2.62 3.69
CA TYR A 120 7.98 -1.43 2.86
C TYR A 120 6.63 -1.42 2.15
N HIS A 121 5.95 -0.28 2.16
CA HIS A 121 4.73 -0.09 1.40
C HIS A 121 4.55 1.36 0.95
N PHE A 122 3.81 1.56 -0.13
CA PHE A 122 3.34 2.88 -0.53
C PHE A 122 1.96 3.14 0.07
N GLN A 123 1.80 4.31 0.67
CA GLN A 123 0.52 4.83 1.12
C GLN A 123 0.09 5.94 0.16
N PHE A 124 -1.12 5.85 -0.37
CA PHE A 124 -1.73 6.89 -1.19
C PHE A 124 -2.94 7.46 -0.45
N ASP A 125 -3.04 8.79 -0.43
CA ASP A 125 -4.24 9.48 0.04
C ASP A 125 -5.24 9.46 -1.12
N GLU A 126 -6.13 8.47 -1.05
CA GLU A 126 -7.17 8.23 -2.03
C GLU A 126 -8.40 9.10 -1.77
N ALA A 127 -9.23 9.16 -2.80
CA ALA A 127 -10.47 9.92 -2.84
C ALA A 127 -11.72 9.18 -2.31
N SER A 128 -11.60 7.92 -1.90
CA SER A 128 -12.76 7.11 -1.48
C SER A 128 -12.93 7.14 0.04
N PRO A 129 -14.13 7.47 0.57
CA PRO A 129 -14.36 7.51 2.02
C PRO A 129 -14.50 6.15 2.71
N ASP A 130 -14.62 5.05 1.96
CA ASP A 130 -14.83 3.71 2.51
C ASP A 130 -13.71 2.72 2.13
N ARG A 131 -12.98 2.31 3.18
CA ARG A 131 -12.58 0.94 3.61
C ARG A 131 -11.76 0.05 2.68
N ASP A 132 -10.57 -0.31 3.15
CA ASP A 132 -9.95 -1.65 3.11
C ASP A 132 -9.79 -2.40 1.78
N ASP A 133 -10.35 -1.96 0.65
CA ASP A 133 -10.46 -2.71 -0.60
C ASP A 133 -9.81 -2.03 -1.83
N THR A 134 -9.16 -0.89 -1.64
CA THR A 134 -8.45 -0.17 -2.70
C THR A 134 -6.93 -0.27 -2.56
N TYR A 135 -6.38 -1.41 -2.96
CA TYR A 135 -4.99 -1.44 -3.43
C TYR A 135 -4.93 -2.06 -4.81
N GLY A 136 -4.19 -1.42 -5.71
CA GLY A 136 -3.95 -1.95 -7.05
C GLY A 136 -4.67 -1.21 -8.17
N GLY A 137 -5.76 -1.81 -8.67
CA GLY A 137 -6.38 -1.38 -9.91
C GLY A 137 -7.16 -0.06 -9.86
N TYR A 138 -7.14 0.65 -8.73
CA TYR A 138 -7.76 1.99 -8.60
C TYR A 138 -6.80 3.09 -9.06
N LEU A 139 -5.49 2.95 -8.81
CA LEU A 139 -4.48 3.95 -9.19
C LEU A 139 -3.97 3.77 -10.62
N ALA A 140 -4.01 2.54 -11.13
CA ALA A 140 -3.50 2.16 -12.44
C ALA A 140 -4.31 0.98 -13.01
N ASP A 141 -4.05 0.58 -14.25
CA ASP A 141 -4.63 -0.64 -14.83
C ASP A 141 -3.99 -1.90 -14.25
N GLU A 142 -2.69 -1.84 -14.00
CA GLU A 142 -1.94 -2.89 -13.33
C GLU A 142 -0.91 -2.26 -12.37
N ILE A 143 -0.73 -2.91 -11.24
CA ILE A 143 0.28 -2.56 -10.23
C ILE A 143 1.11 -3.80 -9.92
N ILE A 144 2.42 -3.65 -10.05
CA ILE A 144 3.40 -4.68 -9.73
C ILE A 144 4.31 -4.13 -8.64
N GLN A 145 4.47 -4.87 -7.54
CA GLN A 145 5.43 -4.55 -6.49
C GLN A 145 6.50 -5.64 -6.42
N GLU A 146 7.76 -5.21 -6.47
CA GLU A 146 8.92 -6.10 -6.45
C GLU A 146 9.88 -5.64 -5.34
N GLN A 147 10.56 -6.58 -4.69
CA GLN A 147 11.68 -6.22 -3.83
C GLN A 147 12.84 -5.68 -4.68
N LEU A 148 13.46 -4.62 -4.21
CA LEU A 148 14.71 -4.14 -4.78
C LEU A 148 15.86 -5.09 -4.39
N PRO A 149 16.94 -5.14 -5.19
CA PRO A 149 18.10 -5.97 -4.84
C PRO A 149 18.76 -5.46 -3.54
N ASP A 150 19.46 -6.36 -2.83
CA ASP A 150 19.96 -6.12 -1.46
C ASP A 150 20.84 -4.87 -1.33
N ASN A 151 21.58 -4.51 -2.38
CA ASN A 151 22.44 -3.32 -2.40
C ASN A 151 21.66 -1.99 -2.38
N GLU A 152 20.37 -2.01 -2.71
CA GLU A 152 19.49 -0.85 -2.77
C GLU A 152 18.35 -0.92 -1.75
N SER A 153 17.97 -2.13 -1.31
CA SER A 153 17.03 -2.45 -0.23
C SER A 153 15.75 -1.61 -0.17
N GLY A 154 14.61 -2.26 -0.43
CA GLY A 154 13.31 -1.61 -0.42
C GLY A 154 12.36 -2.26 -1.41
N VAL A 155 11.39 -1.51 -1.91
CA VAL A 155 10.43 -2.00 -2.90
C VAL A 155 10.31 -1.06 -4.09
N LYS A 156 10.16 -1.65 -5.27
CA LYS A 156 9.79 -0.97 -6.49
C LYS A 156 8.29 -1.17 -6.74
N LEU A 157 7.57 -0.08 -6.96
CA LEU A 157 6.18 -0.06 -7.38
C LEU A 157 6.11 0.36 -8.84
N THR A 158 5.62 -0.53 -9.70
CA THR A 158 5.34 -0.25 -11.10
C THR A 158 3.84 -0.06 -11.27
N LEU A 159 3.43 1.10 -11.77
CA LEU A 159 2.05 1.47 -12.07
C LEU A 159 1.90 1.50 -13.60
N ASN A 160 1.27 0.49 -14.19
CA ASN A 160 1.03 0.44 -15.63
C ASN A 160 -0.35 1.00 -15.95
N GLY A 161 -0.42 1.98 -16.86
CA GLY A 161 -1.68 2.64 -17.19
C GLY A 161 -2.23 3.47 -16.04
N ILE A 162 -1.47 4.46 -15.56
CA ILE A 162 -1.86 5.29 -14.42
C ILE A 162 -3.17 6.04 -14.70
N LYS A 163 -4.06 6.14 -13.70
CA LYS A 163 -5.43 6.66 -13.85
C LYS A 163 -5.57 8.08 -13.35
N TYR A 164 -6.29 8.90 -14.12
CA TYR A 164 -6.59 10.29 -13.74
C TYR A 164 -7.56 10.36 -12.55
N GLY A 165 -7.32 11.32 -11.64
CA GLY A 165 -8.26 11.69 -10.59
C GLY A 165 -8.58 10.55 -9.61
N LYS A 166 -7.57 9.81 -9.16
CA LYS A 166 -7.74 8.67 -8.22
C LYS A 166 -7.13 8.92 -6.85
N TRP A 167 -6.01 9.62 -6.80
CA TRP A 167 -5.28 9.93 -5.58
C TRP A 167 -4.68 11.33 -5.69
N HIS A 168 -4.46 11.99 -4.56
CA HIS A 168 -3.94 13.36 -4.54
C HIS A 168 -2.45 13.42 -4.15
N ARG A 169 -2.04 12.59 -3.19
CA ARG A 169 -0.63 12.50 -2.74
C ARG A 169 -0.31 11.08 -2.28
N GLY A 170 0.97 10.72 -2.34
CA GLY A 170 1.46 9.43 -1.88
C GLY A 170 2.75 9.58 -1.08
N ARG A 171 3.10 8.55 -0.32
CA ARG A 171 4.37 8.48 0.42
C ARG A 171 4.81 7.03 0.60
N CYS A 172 6.11 6.85 0.81
CA CYS A 172 6.68 5.58 1.24
C CYS A 172 6.56 5.47 2.76
N VAL A 173 6.21 4.27 3.23
CA VAL A 173 6.07 3.94 4.64
C VAL A 173 6.89 2.68 4.91
N VAL A 174 7.69 2.76 5.97
CA VAL A 174 8.62 1.71 6.37
C VAL A 174 8.34 1.35 7.81
N THR A 175 8.05 0.07 8.05
CA THR A 175 7.76 -0.44 9.39
C THR A 175 8.84 -1.44 9.77
N LEU A 176 9.62 -1.12 10.81
CA LEU A 176 10.67 -2.01 11.30
C LEU A 176 10.06 -3.28 11.88
N LEU A 177 10.67 -4.42 11.56
CA LEU A 177 10.29 -5.71 12.11
C LEU A 177 10.67 -5.77 13.59
N GLN A 178 9.74 -6.23 14.42
CA GLN A 178 10.01 -6.43 15.85
C GLN A 178 10.77 -7.72 16.08
N THR A 179 11.89 -7.62 16.79
CA THR A 179 12.59 -8.78 17.33
C THR A 179 11.78 -9.41 18.47
N ASP A 180 12.11 -10.65 18.83
CA ASP A 180 11.44 -11.29 19.97
C ASP A 180 11.70 -10.56 21.29
N TYR A 181 12.86 -9.92 21.40
CA TYR A 181 13.19 -9.03 22.52
C TYR A 181 12.26 -7.81 22.59
N ASP A 182 11.99 -7.15 21.47
CA ASP A 182 11.10 -5.98 21.41
C ASP A 182 9.67 -6.36 21.84
N LYS A 183 9.22 -7.57 21.47
CA LYS A 183 7.91 -8.10 21.87
C LYS A 183 7.84 -8.38 23.37
N GLU A 184 8.90 -8.96 23.95
CA GLU A 184 8.99 -9.18 25.40
C GLU A 184 8.96 -7.88 26.19
N LEU A 185 9.63 -6.85 25.68
CA LEU A 185 9.62 -5.50 26.26
C LEU A 185 8.34 -4.71 25.98
N LYS A 186 7.43 -5.25 25.17
CA LYS A 186 6.22 -4.56 24.69
C LYS A 186 6.54 -3.21 24.04
N GLU A 187 7.65 -3.12 23.33
CA GLU A 187 7.98 -1.91 22.58
C GLU A 187 6.95 -1.67 21.47
N SER A 188 6.66 -0.41 21.20
CA SER A 188 5.76 -0.05 20.09
C SER A 188 6.45 -0.30 18.75
N VAL A 189 5.69 -0.78 17.77
CA VAL A 189 6.13 -0.86 16.37
C VAL A 189 6.61 0.52 15.90
N LYS A 190 7.85 0.57 15.37
CA LYS A 190 8.45 1.79 14.82
C LYS A 190 8.14 1.92 13.35
N ARG A 191 7.51 3.04 12.97
CA ARG A 191 7.06 3.34 11.60
C ARG A 191 7.69 4.63 11.11
N TYR A 192 8.31 4.65 9.95
CA TYR A 192 8.91 5.85 9.35
C TYR A 192 8.24 6.15 8.03
N THR A 193 8.17 7.43 7.65
CA THR A 193 7.50 7.84 6.42
C THR A 193 8.35 8.84 5.64
N SER A 194 8.33 8.73 4.32
CA SER A 194 8.88 9.79 3.46
C SER A 194 8.03 11.05 3.55
N LYS A 195 8.55 12.15 2.99
CA LYS A 195 7.68 13.27 2.60
C LYS A 195 6.64 12.79 1.58
N TYR A 196 5.50 13.47 1.55
CA TYR A 196 4.54 13.26 0.47
C TYR A 196 5.12 13.71 -0.87
N PHE A 197 4.78 12.97 -1.92
CA PHE A 197 4.79 13.42 -3.30
C PHE A 197 3.35 13.62 -3.78
N TRP A 198 3.15 14.48 -4.77
CA TRP A 198 1.83 14.89 -5.23
C TRP A 198 1.54 14.38 -6.64
N SER A 199 0.27 14.11 -6.91
CA SER A 199 -0.23 13.70 -8.22
C SER A 199 -0.44 14.91 -9.12
N ASP A 200 0.12 14.88 -10.32
CA ASP A 200 -0.22 15.76 -11.45
C ASP A 200 -0.48 14.90 -12.69
N ILE A 201 -1.43 13.98 -12.55
CA ILE A 201 -1.88 13.14 -13.67
C ILE A 201 -2.86 13.97 -14.49
N ARG A 202 -2.62 14.04 -15.79
CA ARG A 202 -3.43 14.81 -16.74
C ARG A 202 -4.14 13.90 -17.73
N HIS A 203 -5.28 14.34 -18.26
CA HIS A 203 -5.86 13.61 -19.37
C HIS A 203 -4.93 13.65 -20.60
N LYS A 204 -5.00 12.61 -21.42
CA LYS A 204 -4.18 12.52 -22.62
C LYS A 204 -4.42 13.72 -23.55
N GLY A 205 -3.36 14.45 -23.87
CA GLY A 205 -3.42 15.64 -24.72
C GLY A 205 -3.87 16.93 -24.02
N GLU A 206 -4.02 16.92 -22.69
CA GLU A 206 -4.29 18.12 -21.91
C GLU A 206 -3.02 18.96 -21.75
N VAL A 207 -3.11 20.24 -22.13
CA VAL A 207 -1.98 21.18 -22.05
C VAL A 207 -1.74 21.57 -20.59
N GLN A 208 -0.48 21.51 -20.15
CA GLN A 208 -0.09 21.96 -18.82
C GLN A 208 -0.39 23.45 -18.67
N LEU A 209 -1.22 23.81 -17.69
CA LEU A 209 -1.54 25.20 -17.40
C LEU A 209 -0.34 25.87 -16.71
N GLU A 210 0.12 27.00 -17.25
CA GLU A 210 1.17 27.80 -16.60
C GLU A 210 0.71 28.34 -15.24
N GLY A 211 1.58 28.24 -14.22
CA GLY A 211 1.26 28.66 -12.85
C GLY A 211 0.49 27.63 -12.02
N PHE A 212 0.20 26.46 -12.58
CA PHE A 212 -0.41 25.34 -11.87
C PHE A 212 0.61 24.68 -10.92
N HIS A 213 0.25 24.50 -9.65
CA HIS A 213 1.08 23.80 -8.68
C HIS A 213 0.20 22.88 -7.81
N PRO A 214 0.25 21.54 -7.99
CA PRO A 214 -0.66 20.59 -7.34
C PRO A 214 -0.74 20.72 -5.82
N LYS A 215 0.38 21.08 -5.17
CA LYS A 215 0.46 21.26 -3.71
C LYS A 215 -0.45 22.36 -3.16
N ASN A 216 -0.77 23.35 -3.99
CA ASN A 216 -1.52 24.54 -3.60
C ASN A 216 -2.98 24.47 -4.09
N GLN A 217 -3.36 23.36 -4.73
CA GLN A 217 -4.67 23.23 -5.35
C GLN A 217 -5.67 22.59 -4.41
N ILE A 218 -6.86 23.20 -4.32
CA ILE A 218 -8.03 22.52 -3.78
C ILE A 218 -8.40 21.38 -4.72
N THR A 219 -8.25 20.15 -4.24
CA THR A 219 -8.49 18.95 -5.04
C THR A 219 -9.69 18.22 -4.47
N THR A 220 -10.78 18.17 -5.25
CA THR A 220 -11.94 17.34 -4.91
C THR A 220 -11.96 16.12 -5.80
N ILE A 221 -11.85 14.94 -5.20
CA ILE A 221 -11.98 13.68 -5.91
C ILE A 221 -13.04 12.87 -5.16
N ASN A 222 -14.04 12.37 -5.89
CA ASN A 222 -15.19 11.61 -5.35
C ASN A 222 -15.85 12.20 -4.10
N GLY A 223 -15.93 13.54 -4.02
CA GLY A 223 -16.58 14.24 -2.90
C GLY A 223 -15.70 14.45 -1.67
N ILE A 224 -14.47 13.93 -1.66
CA ILE A 224 -13.44 14.29 -0.67
C ILE A 224 -12.63 15.46 -1.20
N THR A 225 -12.62 16.56 -0.44
CA THR A 225 -11.88 17.77 -0.79
C THR A 225 -10.64 17.88 0.08
N TYR A 226 -9.47 17.87 -0.55
CA TYR A 226 -8.24 18.38 0.04
C TYR A 226 -8.16 19.87 -0.26
N ASP A 227 -8.23 20.71 0.77
CA ASP A 227 -7.95 22.14 0.67
C ASP A 227 -6.67 22.45 1.45
N PRO A 228 -5.56 22.81 0.78
CA PRO A 228 -4.30 23.10 1.48
C PRO A 228 -4.38 24.33 2.39
N ASN A 229 -5.41 25.16 2.24
CA ASN A 229 -5.67 26.32 3.10
C ASN A 229 -6.53 25.98 4.32
N VAL A 230 -7.10 24.77 4.38
CA VAL A 230 -7.91 24.30 5.50
C VAL A 230 -7.14 23.27 6.30
N LEU A 231 -6.67 23.68 7.48
CA LEU A 231 -6.04 22.77 8.43
C LEU A 231 -7.11 22.07 9.27
N ILE A 232 -7.31 20.77 9.03
CA ILE A 232 -8.07 19.91 9.95
C ILE A 232 -7.10 19.43 11.03
N LYS A 233 -7.30 19.89 12.27
CA LYS A 233 -6.51 19.47 13.43
C LYS A 233 -7.36 18.62 14.34
N VAL A 234 -6.87 17.41 14.65
CA VAL A 234 -7.41 16.60 15.74
C VAL A 234 -6.81 17.15 17.04
N TYR A 235 -7.66 17.64 17.93
CA TYR A 235 -7.24 18.06 19.26
C TYR A 235 -6.97 16.81 20.13
N GLY A 236 -6.01 16.88 21.05
CA GLY A 236 -5.59 15.73 21.88
C GLY A 236 -4.43 14.92 21.31
N THR A 237 -3.95 15.22 20.10
CA THR A 237 -2.71 14.64 19.55
C THR A 237 -1.47 15.27 20.17
N ASN A 238 -0.37 14.51 20.18
CA ASN A 238 0.96 15.01 20.52
C ASN A 238 1.59 15.79 19.35
N SER A 239 2.84 16.27 19.51
CA SER A 239 3.53 17.14 18.54
C SER A 239 3.73 16.55 17.13
N ASN A 240 3.51 15.24 16.98
CA ASN A 240 3.65 14.52 15.70
C ASN A 240 2.29 14.07 15.15
N ASP A 241 1.20 14.72 15.59
CA ASP A 241 -0.18 14.41 15.19
C ASP A 241 -0.61 12.96 15.50
N THR A 242 0.01 12.34 16.51
CA THR A 242 -0.37 10.99 16.97
C THR A 242 -1.08 11.04 18.30
N ILE A 243 -2.04 10.13 18.50
CA ILE A 243 -2.60 9.83 19.81
C ILE A 243 -1.82 8.66 20.37
N THR A 244 -1.17 8.85 21.52
CA THR A 244 -0.47 7.78 22.24
C THR A 244 -1.24 7.45 23.50
N LEU A 245 -1.80 6.25 23.57
CA LEU A 245 -2.52 5.75 24.74
C LEU A 245 -1.96 4.41 25.15
N LYS A 246 -2.12 4.07 26.43
CA LYS A 246 -1.92 2.71 26.94
C LYS A 246 -3.22 1.91 26.80
N PRO A 247 -3.13 0.57 26.70
CA PRO A 247 -4.32 -0.27 26.74
C PRO A 247 -5.17 0.01 27.98
N GLY A 248 -6.44 0.37 27.78
CA GLY A 248 -7.39 0.71 28.84
C GLY A 248 -7.47 2.19 29.22
N GLU A 249 -6.73 3.08 28.55
CA GLU A 249 -6.91 4.53 28.68
C GLU A 249 -8.01 5.01 27.73
N ASP A 250 -8.93 5.82 28.25
CA ASP A 250 -9.93 6.53 27.45
C ASP A 250 -9.29 7.77 26.80
N VAL A 251 -9.75 8.12 25.59
CA VAL A 251 -9.41 9.38 24.92
C VAL A 251 -10.67 10.02 24.36
N GLU A 252 -10.79 11.34 24.56
CA GLU A 252 -11.81 12.20 23.95
C GLU A 252 -11.16 13.18 22.97
#